data_AF-A0A813M0H2-F1
#
_entry.id   AF-A0A813M0H2-F1
#
_cell.length_a   1.000
_cell.length_b   1.000
_cell.length_c   1.000
_cell.angle_alpha   90.00
_cell.angle_beta   90.00
_cell.angle_gamma   90.00
#
_symmetry.space_group_name_H-M   'P 1'
#
loop_
_entity.id
_entity.type
_entity.pdbx_description
1 polymer ?
#
loop_
_entity_poly.entity_id
_entity_poly.type
_entity_poly.pdbx_seq_one_letter_code
_entity_poly.pdbx_strand_id
1 'polypeptide(L)'
;MRFMTPLNFCWLPIFAIILQSALPAAAIPRKDLDTYFSWAASHANRFGDEMCTTETIAILVKLAFERQGRRGLIIDVGANLGNVAEHFLKVFSLPTFMANAGQPVAGTLDLCQDLNSGLTYYGFEPHHLLFPHLKEKLQPYSTHHQIRVLPVAVSNFSGTAQLYHGCGDVSFQGASLVKTEHLDRRGKCRYKVTVVTLDQKFYHNKVVRQSGIFLLKIDAEQNDALVLEGGWRLLRNRMVKFLIFETWLKTAHGISFQGMVAKLHSIRYLCFLVTKVTLVPLSSSWWQPQYKALGVSNVLCGQSGDRDLFDAYIAYGTNNFTLFYALSNLLGDLDFVRTSLGRS
;
A
#
# COMPACT_ATOMS: atom_id res chain seq x y z
N MET A 1 20.86 -46.96 -22.60
CA MET A 1 20.04 -46.29 -21.56
C MET A 1 20.81 -46.22 -20.26
N ARG A 2 21.39 -45.05 -19.96
CA ARG A 2 21.83 -44.62 -18.63
C ARG A 2 21.61 -43.11 -18.57
N PHE A 3 20.87 -42.66 -17.58
CA PHE A 3 20.60 -41.25 -17.30
C PHE A 3 21.91 -40.55 -16.90
N MET A 4 22.27 -39.46 -17.59
CA MET A 4 23.23 -38.48 -17.09
C MET A 4 22.47 -37.38 -16.36
N THR A 5 22.87 -37.11 -15.14
CA THR A 5 22.45 -36.00 -14.29
C THR A 5 22.94 -34.65 -14.87
N PRO A 6 22.17 -33.55 -14.75
CA PRO A 6 22.72 -32.23 -15.04
C PRO A 6 23.50 -31.68 -13.85
N LEU A 7 24.71 -31.23 -14.14
CA LEU A 7 25.60 -30.45 -13.27
C LEU A 7 25.00 -29.06 -13.01
N ASN A 8 24.82 -28.71 -11.74
CA ASN A 8 24.53 -27.35 -11.30
C ASN A 8 25.83 -26.52 -11.34
N PHE A 9 25.94 -25.61 -12.31
CA PHE A 9 26.93 -24.54 -12.31
C PHE A 9 26.25 -23.22 -11.92
N CYS A 10 26.46 -22.79 -10.67
CA CYS A 10 26.17 -21.43 -10.22
C CYS A 10 27.28 -20.51 -10.73
N TRP A 11 27.01 -19.77 -11.81
CA TRP A 11 27.79 -18.58 -12.15
C TRP A 11 27.18 -17.37 -11.44
N LEU A 12 27.96 -16.82 -10.49
CA LEU A 12 27.86 -15.40 -10.10
C LEU A 12 28.14 -14.53 -11.34
N PRO A 13 27.46 -13.38 -11.48
CA PRO A 13 28.11 -12.22 -12.07
C PRO A 13 28.25 -11.09 -11.04
N ILE A 14 29.50 -10.67 -10.95
CA ILE A 14 30.03 -9.38 -10.52
C ILE A 14 29.17 -8.22 -11.06
N PHE A 15 28.86 -7.21 -10.24
CA PHE A 15 29.01 -5.79 -10.62
C PHE A 15 29.07 -4.85 -9.39
N ALA A 16 30.12 -4.04 -9.39
CA ALA A 16 30.36 -2.86 -8.57
C ALA A 16 30.37 -1.61 -9.47
N ILE A 17 30.26 -0.41 -8.86
CA ILE A 17 30.42 0.96 -9.43
C ILE A 17 29.11 1.46 -10.12
N ILE A 18 28.45 2.60 -9.81
CA ILE A 18 28.83 3.97 -9.39
C ILE A 18 27.71 4.57 -8.50
N LEU A 19 28.03 5.02 -7.27
CA LEU A 19 27.22 6.00 -6.51
C LEU A 19 28.01 6.47 -5.27
N GLN A 20 28.99 7.34 -5.46
CA GLN A 20 29.82 7.80 -4.33
C GLN A 20 30.18 9.29 -4.32
N SER A 21 29.58 10.17 -5.14
CA SER A 21 30.06 11.56 -5.22
C SER A 21 29.05 12.69 -4.99
N ALA A 22 27.82 12.46 -4.49
CA ALA A 22 26.89 13.59 -4.29
C ALA A 22 25.81 13.44 -3.19
N LEU A 23 26.15 12.96 -1.99
CA LEU A 23 25.22 13.01 -0.85
C LEU A 23 25.90 13.38 0.48
N PRO A 24 25.67 14.59 1.00
CA PRO A 24 25.69 14.85 2.43
C PRO A 24 24.24 15.00 2.94
N ALA A 25 23.71 13.90 3.50
CA ALA A 25 22.65 13.88 4.50
C ALA A 25 22.55 12.44 5.00
N ALA A 26 23.05 12.20 6.23
CA ALA A 26 22.97 10.96 7.00
C ALA A 26 22.60 9.71 6.18
N ALA A 27 23.57 9.17 5.43
CA ALA A 27 23.39 7.92 4.72
C ALA A 27 23.33 6.78 5.73
N ILE A 28 22.20 6.06 5.77
CA ILE A 28 22.13 4.75 6.42
C ILE A 28 23.24 3.89 5.81
N PRO A 29 24.13 3.28 6.61
CA PRO A 29 25.17 2.39 6.10
C PRO A 29 24.59 1.33 5.17
N ARG A 30 25.20 1.15 3.99
CA ARG A 30 24.76 0.18 2.97
C ARG A 30 24.53 -1.23 3.53
N LYS A 31 25.31 -1.62 4.53
CA LYS A 31 25.21 -2.90 5.25
C LYS A 31 23.85 -3.12 5.93
N ASP A 32 23.21 -2.04 6.39
CA ASP A 32 21.90 -2.12 7.06
C ASP A 32 20.77 -2.31 6.04
N LEU A 33 20.91 -1.73 4.84
CA LEU A 33 19.98 -1.93 3.72
C LEU A 33 20.06 -3.35 3.18
N ASP A 34 21.26 -3.90 2.96
CA ASP A 34 21.44 -5.27 2.46
C ASP A 34 20.87 -6.30 3.44
N THR A 35 21.08 -6.08 4.75
CA THR A 35 20.52 -6.92 5.81
C THR A 35 18.98 -6.86 5.82
N TYR A 36 18.42 -5.66 5.68
CA TYR A 36 16.98 -5.47 5.60
C TYR A 36 16.36 -6.13 4.36
N PHE A 37 16.96 -5.95 3.18
CA PHE A 37 16.44 -6.55 1.94
C PHE A 37 16.53 -8.08 1.98
N SER A 38 17.62 -8.64 2.52
CA SER A 38 17.74 -10.08 2.75
C SER A 38 16.67 -10.60 3.72
N TRP A 39 16.37 -9.84 4.78
CA TRP A 39 15.33 -10.20 5.74
C TRP A 39 13.92 -10.11 5.12
N ALA A 40 13.59 -9.02 4.43
CA ALA A 40 12.30 -8.81 3.76
C ALA A 40 12.04 -9.89 2.70
N ALA A 41 13.04 -10.22 1.89
CA ALA A 41 12.98 -11.30 0.92
C ALA A 41 12.79 -12.68 1.60
N SER A 42 13.49 -12.94 2.71
CA SER A 42 13.34 -14.19 3.47
C SER A 42 11.96 -14.35 4.11
N HIS A 43 11.33 -13.24 4.55
CA HIS A 43 10.00 -13.25 5.15
C HIS A 43 8.91 -13.36 4.09
N ALA A 44 9.04 -12.68 2.95
CA ALA A 44 8.15 -12.86 1.80
C ALA A 44 8.07 -14.34 1.38
N ASN A 45 9.21 -15.05 1.39
CA ASN A 45 9.25 -16.47 1.07
C ASN A 45 8.69 -17.41 2.16
N ARG A 46 8.61 -16.98 3.43
CA ARG A 46 8.12 -17.80 4.55
C ARG A 46 6.59 -17.84 4.67
N PHE A 47 5.87 -16.85 4.14
CA PHE A 47 4.43 -16.71 4.35
C PHE A 47 3.54 -17.43 3.32
N GLY A 48 4.11 -18.29 2.46
CA GLY A 48 3.35 -19.16 1.56
C GLY A 48 2.49 -18.44 0.51
N ASP A 49 1.87 -19.22 -0.37
CA ASP A 49 1.13 -18.74 -1.56
C ASP A 49 -0.11 -17.86 -1.26
N GLU A 50 -0.49 -17.70 0.01
CA GLU A 50 -1.76 -17.09 0.46
C GLU A 50 -1.65 -15.65 0.99
N MET A 51 -0.48 -15.16 1.44
CA MET A 51 -0.32 -13.80 2.01
C MET A 51 0.22 -12.74 1.03
N CYS A 52 0.34 -13.08 -0.25
CA CYS A 52 1.11 -12.27 -1.18
C CYS A 52 0.25 -11.17 -1.79
N THR A 53 0.22 -9.98 -1.18
CA THR A 53 0.49 -8.71 -1.91
C THR A 53 0.48 -7.49 -0.97
N THR A 54 -0.61 -7.20 -0.26
CA THR A 54 -0.75 -5.95 0.51
C THR A 54 0.02 -5.96 1.83
N GLU A 55 0.02 -7.11 2.51
CA GLU A 55 0.69 -7.33 3.79
C GLU A 55 2.21 -7.21 3.66
N THR A 56 2.78 -7.67 2.54
CA THR A 56 4.21 -7.53 2.26
C THR A 56 4.58 -6.07 2.07
N ILE A 57 3.73 -5.27 1.41
CA ILE A 57 3.98 -3.84 1.21
C ILE A 57 4.07 -3.11 2.55
N ALA A 58 3.26 -3.49 3.55
CA ALA A 58 3.32 -2.92 4.90
C ALA A 58 4.75 -2.86 5.45
N ILE A 59 5.48 -3.96 5.28
CA ILE A 59 6.85 -4.12 5.75
C ILE A 59 7.78 -3.15 5.03
N LEU A 60 7.64 -3.05 3.70
CA LEU A 60 8.48 -2.19 2.87
C LEU A 60 8.29 -0.72 3.21
N VAL A 61 7.03 -0.29 3.35
CA VAL A 61 6.72 1.11 3.66
C VAL A 61 6.99 1.44 5.13
N LYS A 62 7.14 0.46 6.03
CA LYS A 62 7.53 0.72 7.42
C LYS A 62 8.84 1.48 7.54
N LEU A 63 9.84 1.17 6.72
CA LEU A 63 11.10 1.93 6.76
C LEU A 63 10.91 3.41 6.44
N ALA A 64 10.07 3.70 5.44
CA ALA A 64 9.71 5.07 5.08
C ALA A 64 9.01 5.78 6.25
N PHE A 65 8.11 5.09 6.93
CA PHE A 65 7.41 5.62 8.11
C PHE A 65 8.37 5.94 9.27
N GLU A 66 9.34 5.06 9.53
CA GLU A 66 10.35 5.27 10.58
C GLU A 66 11.24 6.48 10.28
N ARG A 67 11.67 6.65 9.02
CA ARG A 67 12.46 7.82 8.59
C ARG A 67 11.73 9.15 8.78
N GLN A 68 10.41 9.14 8.74
CA GLN A 68 9.57 10.32 9.00
C GLN A 68 9.31 10.56 10.49
N GLY A 69 10.07 9.90 11.37
CA GLY A 69 9.93 10.04 12.82
C GLY A 69 8.67 9.39 13.37
N ARG A 70 8.16 8.33 12.70
CA ARG A 70 6.98 7.55 13.11
C ARG A 70 5.70 8.38 13.25
N ARG A 71 5.59 9.44 12.44
CA ARG A 71 4.40 10.27 12.35
C ARG A 71 3.70 9.97 11.05
N GLY A 72 2.40 9.76 11.13
CA GLY A 72 1.60 9.54 9.93
C GLY A 72 0.21 9.06 10.26
N LEU A 73 -0.63 9.22 9.25
CA LEU A 73 -2.01 8.77 9.24
C LEU A 73 -2.15 7.61 8.26
N ILE A 74 -2.72 6.50 8.70
CA ILE A 74 -3.20 5.44 7.81
C ILE A 74 -4.71 5.57 7.66
N ILE A 75 -5.17 5.57 6.43
CA ILE A 75 -6.58 5.51 6.08
C ILE A 75 -6.82 4.20 5.36
N ASP A 76 -7.76 3.40 5.85
CA ASP A 76 -8.19 2.12 5.29
C ASP A 76 -9.68 2.19 4.93
N VAL A 77 -9.97 2.25 3.63
CA VAL A 77 -11.33 2.26 3.08
C VAL A 77 -11.70 0.85 2.67
N GLY A 78 -12.81 0.33 3.22
CA GLY A 78 -13.17 -1.07 3.06
C GLY A 78 -12.30 -1.95 3.95
N ALA A 79 -12.32 -1.65 5.24
CA ALA A 79 -11.48 -2.34 6.22
C ALA A 79 -11.98 -3.78 6.49
N ASN A 80 -13.22 -4.10 6.14
CA ASN A 80 -13.82 -5.44 6.19
C ASN A 80 -13.66 -6.07 7.58
N LEU A 81 -13.22 -7.34 7.67
CA LEU A 81 -12.90 -8.01 8.95
C LEU A 81 -11.59 -7.54 9.60
N GLY A 82 -10.91 -6.56 9.03
CA GLY A 82 -9.72 -5.96 9.63
C GLY A 82 -8.47 -6.84 9.64
N ASN A 83 -8.38 -7.89 8.83
CA ASN A 83 -7.16 -8.71 8.72
C ASN A 83 -5.96 -7.86 8.29
N VAL A 84 -6.13 -7.11 7.20
CA VAL A 84 -5.11 -6.21 6.66
C VAL A 84 -4.81 -5.07 7.64
N ALA A 85 -5.85 -4.49 8.23
CA ALA A 85 -5.73 -3.44 9.24
C ALA A 85 -4.91 -3.89 10.46
N GLU A 86 -5.22 -5.07 11.00
CA GLU A 86 -4.50 -5.68 12.11
C GLU A 86 -3.04 -5.93 11.72
N HIS A 87 -2.79 -6.45 10.51
CA HIS A 87 -1.44 -6.67 10.03
C HIS A 87 -0.64 -5.37 9.93
N PHE A 88 -1.23 -4.29 9.38
CA PHE A 88 -0.58 -2.98 9.38
C PHE A 88 -0.25 -2.56 10.81
N LEU A 89 -1.21 -2.59 11.73
CA LEU A 89 -1.00 -2.18 13.11
C LEU A 89 0.11 -3.00 13.78
N LYS A 90 0.14 -4.33 13.59
CA LYS A 90 1.25 -5.19 14.05
C LYS A 90 2.59 -4.75 13.48
N VAL A 91 2.68 -4.62 12.15
CA VAL A 91 3.93 -4.23 11.48
C VAL A 91 4.42 -2.88 12.00
N PHE A 92 3.57 -1.86 12.07
CA PHE A 92 3.93 -0.52 12.53
C PHE A 92 4.14 -0.43 14.06
N SER A 93 3.76 -1.45 14.82
CA SER A 93 4.09 -1.59 16.24
C SER A 93 5.48 -2.18 16.46
N LEU A 94 6.04 -2.88 15.47
CA LEU A 94 7.33 -3.54 15.66
C LEU A 94 8.42 -2.52 15.99
N PRO A 95 9.35 -2.85 16.91
CA PRO A 95 10.51 -2.02 17.22
C PRO A 95 11.28 -1.58 15.97
N THR A 96 12.09 -0.53 16.14
CA THR A 96 12.82 0.07 15.00
C THR A 96 13.67 -1.00 14.33
N PHE A 97 13.50 -1.19 13.02
CA PHE A 97 14.33 -2.15 12.28
C PHE A 97 15.81 -1.80 12.41
N MET A 98 16.13 -0.50 12.45
CA MET A 98 17.51 -0.01 12.51
C MET A 98 18.20 -0.21 13.86
N ALA A 99 17.46 -0.40 14.97
CA ALA A 99 18.07 -0.51 16.30
C ALA A 99 18.88 -1.81 16.48
N ASN A 100 18.56 -2.85 15.70
CA ASN A 100 19.09 -4.20 15.90
C ASN A 100 19.89 -4.75 14.70
N ALA A 101 20.17 -3.95 13.66
CA ALA A 101 20.82 -4.42 12.42
C ALA A 101 22.26 -4.95 12.56
N GLY A 102 22.79 -5.05 13.79
CA GLY A 102 24.12 -5.59 14.09
C GLY A 102 24.18 -6.68 15.17
N GLN A 103 23.05 -7.06 15.78
CA GLN A 103 23.05 -8.12 16.81
C GLN A 103 22.24 -9.33 16.33
N PRO A 104 22.81 -10.56 16.36
CA PRO A 104 22.06 -11.78 16.11
C PRO A 104 20.90 -11.83 17.10
N VAL A 105 19.67 -11.87 16.57
CA VAL A 105 18.47 -12.08 17.38
C VAL A 105 18.45 -13.54 17.82
N ALA A 106 19.26 -13.86 18.83
CA ALA A 106 19.31 -15.16 19.50
C ALA A 106 18.54 -15.03 20.81
N GLY A 107 17.22 -15.16 20.71
CA GLY A 107 16.31 -15.08 21.85
C GLY A 107 14.93 -14.67 21.37
N THR A 108 13.89 -15.29 21.93
CA THR A 108 12.49 -14.91 21.74
C THR A 108 12.36 -13.40 21.94
N LEU A 109 12.34 -12.67 20.82
CA LEU A 109 12.25 -11.24 20.82
C LEU A 109 10.88 -10.92 21.39
N ASP A 110 10.85 -10.43 22.63
CA ASP A 110 9.66 -9.84 23.22
C ASP A 110 9.41 -8.53 22.45
N LEU A 111 8.85 -8.68 21.25
CA LEU A 111 8.60 -7.67 20.21
C LEU A 111 7.69 -6.52 20.69
N CYS A 112 7.26 -6.55 21.94
CA CYS A 112 6.24 -5.70 22.51
C CYS A 112 6.76 -4.64 23.49
N GLN A 113 8.06 -4.58 23.82
CA GLN A 113 8.52 -3.71 24.92
C GLN A 113 8.94 -2.29 24.52
N ASP A 114 9.08 -1.97 23.23
CA ASP A 114 9.37 -0.60 22.77
C ASP A 114 8.27 -0.06 21.85
N LEU A 115 7.02 -0.13 22.34
CA LEU A 115 5.80 0.34 21.66
C LEU A 115 5.63 1.86 21.78
N ASN A 116 6.67 2.61 21.43
CA ASN A 116 6.57 4.05 21.16
C ASN A 116 5.90 4.28 19.79
N SER A 117 4.65 3.83 19.64
CA SER A 117 3.85 4.06 18.45
C SER A 117 2.83 5.18 18.69
N GLY A 118 2.82 6.14 17.76
CA GLY A 118 1.88 7.26 17.71
C GLY A 118 1.08 7.25 16.41
N LEU A 119 0.88 6.07 15.81
CA LEU A 119 0.16 5.95 14.56
C LEU A 119 -1.29 6.37 14.78
N THR A 120 -1.80 7.19 13.86
CA THR A 120 -3.24 7.43 13.78
C THR A 120 -3.79 6.56 12.65
N TYR A 121 -4.80 5.75 12.97
CA TYR A 121 -5.45 4.85 12.01
C TYR A 121 -6.94 5.21 11.89
N TYR A 122 -7.42 5.37 10.66
CA TYR A 122 -8.83 5.52 10.35
C TYR A 122 -9.32 4.36 9.47
N GLY A 123 -10.19 3.52 10.00
CA GLY A 123 -10.86 2.45 9.27
C GLY A 123 -12.29 2.84 8.91
N PHE A 124 -12.70 2.59 7.67
CA PHE A 124 -14.06 2.81 7.20
C PHE A 124 -14.71 1.47 6.88
N GLU A 125 -15.79 1.13 7.60
CA GLU A 125 -16.53 -0.11 7.43
C GLU A 125 -18.04 0.15 7.53
N PRO A 126 -18.77 0.24 6.40
CA PRO A 126 -20.19 0.54 6.41
C PRO A 126 -21.07 -0.68 6.74
N HIS A 127 -20.52 -1.89 6.74
CA HIS A 127 -21.28 -3.11 7.01
C HIS A 127 -21.69 -3.21 8.48
N HIS A 128 -22.98 -3.16 8.79
CA HIS A 128 -23.48 -3.07 10.17
C HIS A 128 -23.14 -4.30 11.03
N LEU A 129 -22.93 -5.47 10.38
CA LEU A 129 -22.44 -6.67 11.07
C LEU A 129 -20.91 -6.73 11.16
N LEU A 130 -20.16 -6.19 10.19
CA LEU A 130 -18.69 -6.30 10.20
C LEU A 130 -18.06 -5.19 11.06
N PHE A 131 -18.67 -4.00 11.11
CA PHE A 131 -18.17 -2.86 11.85
C PHE A 131 -17.92 -3.16 13.35
N PRO A 132 -18.84 -3.81 14.09
CA PRO A 132 -18.57 -4.22 15.48
C PRO A 132 -17.38 -5.17 15.59
N HIS A 133 -17.28 -6.17 14.71
CA HIS A 133 -16.17 -7.13 14.69
C HIS A 133 -14.82 -6.45 14.42
N LEU A 134 -14.78 -5.54 13.45
CA LEU A 134 -13.60 -4.75 13.16
C LEU A 134 -13.16 -3.94 14.39
N LYS A 135 -14.10 -3.27 15.06
CA LYS A 135 -13.81 -2.47 16.25
C LYS A 135 -13.26 -3.33 17.39
N GLU A 136 -13.88 -4.48 17.66
CA GLU A 136 -13.44 -5.43 18.68
C GLU A 136 -12.04 -5.95 18.38
N LYS A 137 -11.79 -6.38 17.13
CA LYS A 137 -10.50 -6.91 16.69
C LYS A 137 -9.36 -5.91 16.81
N LEU A 138 -9.63 -4.63 16.52
CA LEU A 138 -8.59 -3.58 16.60
C LEU A 138 -8.40 -3.03 18.02
N GLN A 139 -9.28 -3.35 18.96
CA GLN A 139 -9.23 -2.81 20.32
C GLN A 139 -7.92 -3.07 21.08
N PRO A 140 -7.27 -4.25 20.98
CA PRO A 140 -6.00 -4.51 21.66
C PRO A 140 -4.86 -3.57 21.23
N TYR A 141 -4.97 -2.94 20.05
CA TYR A 141 -3.95 -2.02 19.52
C TYR A 141 -4.18 -0.57 19.97
N SER A 142 -5.35 -0.25 20.55
CA SER A 142 -5.70 1.12 20.96
C SER A 142 -4.87 1.65 22.14
N THR A 143 -4.16 0.79 22.87
CA THR A 143 -3.20 1.20 23.92
C THR A 143 -1.93 1.82 23.34
N HIS A 144 -1.63 1.52 22.07
CA HIS A 144 -0.40 1.93 21.38
C HIS A 144 -0.67 2.78 20.15
N HIS A 145 -1.92 2.89 19.69
CA HIS A 145 -2.27 3.61 18.48
C HIS A 145 -3.56 4.42 18.67
N GLN A 146 -3.68 5.52 17.95
CA GLN A 146 -4.92 6.29 17.89
C GLN A 146 -5.83 5.70 16.81
N ILE A 147 -6.66 4.74 17.18
CA ILE A 147 -7.52 4.00 16.26
C ILE A 147 -8.92 4.61 16.23
N ARG A 148 -9.42 4.89 15.03
CA ARG A 148 -10.78 5.40 14.78
C ARG A 148 -11.45 4.59 13.69
N VAL A 149 -12.45 3.80 14.05
CA VAL A 149 -13.27 3.06 13.09
C VAL A 149 -14.59 3.79 12.89
N LEU A 150 -15.02 3.99 11.65
CA LEU A 150 -16.22 4.74 11.29
C LEU A 150 -17.21 3.86 10.52
N PRO A 151 -18.51 3.83 10.94
CA PRO A 151 -19.55 3.04 10.28
C PRO A 151 -20.13 3.78 9.07
N VAL A 152 -19.27 4.24 8.16
CA VAL A 152 -19.67 5.02 6.98
C VAL A 152 -18.97 4.50 5.74
N ALA A 153 -19.65 4.58 4.60
CA ALA A 153 -19.07 4.25 3.31
C ALA A 153 -18.30 5.45 2.75
N VAL A 154 -17.35 5.20 1.87
CA VAL A 154 -16.57 6.24 1.19
C VAL A 154 -16.81 6.15 -0.31
N SER A 155 -17.01 7.29 -0.97
CA SER A 155 -17.21 7.38 -2.43
C SER A 155 -16.88 8.81 -2.93
N ASN A 156 -17.35 9.17 -4.13
CA ASN A 156 -17.19 10.49 -4.73
C ASN A 156 -18.30 11.50 -4.36
N PHE A 157 -19.22 11.12 -3.50
CA PHE A 157 -20.29 11.99 -2.99
C PHE A 157 -20.49 11.78 -1.49
N SER A 158 -21.21 12.73 -0.87
CA SER A 158 -21.62 12.64 0.53
C SER A 158 -23.14 12.61 0.64
N GLY A 159 -23.68 11.88 1.62
CA GLY A 159 -25.11 11.76 1.83
C GLY A 159 -25.50 10.36 2.27
N THR A 160 -26.53 9.80 1.66
CA THR A 160 -27.00 8.44 1.94
C THR A 160 -27.06 7.63 0.66
N ALA A 161 -26.67 6.37 0.72
CA ALA A 161 -26.75 5.44 -0.41
C ALA A 161 -27.19 4.06 0.06
N GLN A 162 -27.58 3.21 -0.90
CA GLN A 162 -27.82 1.80 -0.63
C GLN A 162 -26.48 1.05 -0.67
N LEU A 163 -26.17 0.33 0.39
CA LEU A 163 -25.09 -0.65 0.42
C LEU A 163 -25.68 -2.01 0.03
N TYR A 164 -25.05 -2.70 -0.91
CA TYR A 164 -25.40 -4.05 -1.36
C TYR A 164 -24.43 -5.05 -0.76
N HIS A 165 -24.95 -6.16 -0.22
CA HIS A 165 -24.13 -7.22 0.37
C HIS A 165 -24.82 -8.59 0.25
N GLY A 166 -24.08 -9.67 0.51
CA GLY A 166 -24.64 -11.03 0.55
C GLY A 166 -25.59 -11.22 1.74
N CYS A 167 -26.71 -11.91 1.54
CA CYS A 167 -27.65 -12.22 2.61
C CYS A 167 -27.16 -13.36 3.52
N GLY A 168 -27.25 -13.15 4.83
CA GLY A 168 -27.27 -14.25 5.81
C GLY A 168 -25.93 -14.85 6.22
N ASP A 169 -24.79 -14.29 5.79
CA ASP A 169 -23.48 -14.81 6.19
C ASP A 169 -22.49 -13.68 6.48
N VAL A 170 -22.07 -13.57 7.74
CA VAL A 170 -21.01 -12.65 8.19
C VAL A 170 -19.63 -13.03 7.67
N SER A 171 -19.45 -14.27 7.19
CA SER A 171 -18.22 -14.70 6.54
C SER A 171 -17.99 -14.00 5.20
N PHE A 172 -19.06 -13.50 4.58
CA PHE A 172 -18.96 -12.75 3.34
C PHE A 172 -18.58 -11.29 3.63
N GLN A 173 -17.34 -10.96 3.28
CA GLN A 173 -16.75 -9.65 3.53
C GLN A 173 -17.10 -8.62 2.45
N GLY A 174 -17.73 -9.05 1.35
CA GLY A 174 -18.04 -8.17 0.23
C GLY A 174 -19.27 -7.31 0.48
N ALA A 175 -19.06 -5.99 0.58
CA ALA A 175 -20.14 -5.01 0.57
C ALA A 175 -19.77 -3.85 -0.35
N SER A 176 -20.66 -3.46 -1.24
CA SER A 176 -20.39 -2.42 -2.23
C SER A 176 -21.53 -1.41 -2.32
N LEU A 177 -21.19 -0.16 -2.59
CA LEU A 177 -22.18 0.87 -2.98
C LEU A 177 -22.69 0.65 -4.42
N VAL A 178 -22.04 -0.26 -5.15
CA VAL A 178 -22.34 -0.59 -6.54
C VAL A 178 -23.06 -1.91 -6.58
N LYS A 179 -24.14 -1.97 -7.35
CA LYS A 179 -24.82 -3.23 -7.62
C LYS A 179 -24.00 -4.04 -8.61
N THR A 180 -23.46 -5.17 -8.17
CA THR A 180 -22.63 -6.06 -9.00
C THR A 180 -23.38 -7.36 -9.30
N GLU A 181 -23.07 -8.00 -10.43
CA GLU A 181 -23.64 -9.31 -10.79
C GLU A 181 -23.33 -10.39 -9.73
N HIS A 182 -22.17 -10.29 -9.08
CA HIS A 182 -21.76 -11.20 -8.01
C HIS A 182 -22.67 -11.07 -6.77
N LEU A 183 -23.03 -9.85 -6.39
CA LEU A 183 -23.97 -9.58 -5.29
C LEU A 183 -25.40 -10.01 -5.66
N ASP A 184 -25.82 -9.83 -6.92
CA ASP A 184 -27.13 -10.24 -7.38
C ASP A 184 -27.39 -11.76 -7.27
N ARG A 185 -26.35 -12.58 -7.47
CA ARG A 185 -26.47 -14.06 -7.40
C ARG A 185 -26.66 -14.60 -5.98
N ARG A 186 -26.30 -13.84 -4.94
CA ARG A 186 -26.25 -14.32 -3.53
C ARG A 186 -27.41 -13.83 -2.65
N GLY A 187 -28.44 -13.24 -3.27
CA GLY A 187 -29.57 -12.65 -2.55
C GLY A 187 -29.40 -11.16 -2.29
N LYS A 188 -30.52 -10.42 -2.29
CA LYS A 188 -30.56 -8.95 -2.33
C LYS A 188 -30.69 -8.34 -0.94
N CYS A 189 -29.65 -8.46 -0.12
CA CYS A 189 -29.62 -7.71 1.12
C CYS A 189 -29.06 -6.32 0.83
N ARG A 190 -29.83 -5.31 1.24
CA ARG A 190 -29.50 -3.91 1.05
C ARG A 190 -30.02 -3.09 2.21
N TYR A 191 -29.26 -2.09 2.59
CA TYR A 191 -29.71 -1.11 3.56
C TYR A 191 -29.01 0.23 3.33
N LYS A 192 -29.58 1.28 3.91
CA LYS A 192 -29.07 2.65 3.76
C LYS A 192 -27.87 2.87 4.66
N VAL A 193 -26.81 3.45 4.11
CA VAL A 193 -25.62 3.86 4.83
C VAL A 193 -25.30 5.33 4.57
N THR A 194 -24.64 5.96 5.53
CA THR A 194 -24.03 7.28 5.34
C THR A 194 -22.81 7.13 4.45
N VAL A 195 -22.68 8.01 3.46
CA VAL A 195 -21.54 8.09 2.55
C VAL A 195 -20.82 9.41 2.77
N VAL A 196 -19.49 9.38 2.75
CA VAL A 196 -18.63 10.57 2.81
C VAL A 196 -17.59 10.53 1.69
N THR A 197 -17.04 11.70 1.35
CA THR A 197 -15.83 11.78 0.54
C THR A 197 -14.60 11.90 1.43
N LEU A 198 -13.44 11.41 0.96
CA LEU A 198 -12.17 11.59 1.67
C LEU A 198 -11.80 13.07 1.77
N ASP A 199 -12.03 13.85 0.72
CA ASP A 199 -11.78 15.29 0.70
C ASP A 199 -12.60 16.02 1.78
N GLN A 200 -13.90 15.73 1.92
CA GLN A 200 -14.71 16.33 2.98
C GLN A 200 -14.14 16.00 4.37
N LYS A 201 -13.67 14.77 4.57
CA LYS A 201 -13.24 14.30 5.88
C LYS A 201 -11.86 14.81 6.29
N PHE A 202 -10.93 14.93 5.33
CA PHE A 202 -9.51 15.10 5.64
C PHE A 202 -8.85 16.34 5.01
N TYR A 203 -9.39 16.93 3.94
CA TYR A 203 -8.69 18.02 3.23
C TYR A 203 -8.47 19.26 4.10
N HIS A 204 -9.44 19.61 4.95
CA HIS A 204 -9.34 20.72 5.89
C HIS A 204 -8.89 20.31 7.29
N ASN A 205 -8.60 19.02 7.51
CA ASN A 205 -8.17 18.52 8.80
C ASN A 205 -6.74 19.00 9.12
N LYS A 206 -6.57 19.70 10.23
CA LYS A 206 -5.27 20.30 10.63
C LYS A 206 -4.18 19.26 10.79
N VAL A 207 -4.48 18.09 11.39
CA VAL A 207 -3.51 17.01 11.58
C VAL A 207 -3.04 16.52 10.21
N VAL A 208 -3.97 16.22 9.30
CA VAL A 208 -3.63 15.74 7.95
C VAL A 208 -2.83 16.77 7.17
N ARG A 209 -3.14 18.06 7.28
CA ARG A 209 -2.35 19.12 6.63
C ARG A 209 -0.93 19.25 7.17
N GLN A 210 -0.71 18.87 8.43
CA GLN A 210 0.59 18.95 9.08
C GLN A 210 1.44 17.70 8.87
N SER A 211 0.82 16.51 8.94
CA SER A 211 1.53 15.22 8.86
C SER A 211 1.42 14.52 7.50
N GLY A 212 0.45 14.90 6.67
CA GLY A 212 0.04 14.11 5.53
C GLY A 212 -0.67 12.80 5.91
N ILE A 213 -1.15 12.10 4.89
CA ILE A 213 -1.62 10.72 4.90
C ILE A 213 -0.42 9.87 4.47
N PHE A 214 0.08 9.04 5.38
CA PHE A 214 1.22 8.18 5.08
C PHE A 214 0.82 7.07 4.12
N LEU A 215 -0.31 6.41 4.40
CA LEU A 215 -0.85 5.34 3.55
C LEU A 215 -2.36 5.50 3.43
N LEU A 216 -2.86 5.52 2.20
CA LEU A 216 -4.26 5.38 1.86
C LEU A 216 -4.45 4.01 1.21
N LYS A 217 -5.15 3.10 1.88
CA LYS A 217 -5.58 1.80 1.33
C LYS A 217 -7.06 1.88 0.95
N ILE A 218 -7.40 1.39 -0.23
CA ILE A 218 -8.75 1.36 -0.77
C ILE A 218 -9.05 -0.06 -1.23
N ASP A 219 -10.17 -0.59 -0.78
CA ASP A 219 -10.65 -1.94 -1.08
C ASP A 219 -12.17 -1.90 -0.97
N ALA A 220 -12.78 -1.15 -1.89
CA ALA A 220 -14.17 -0.76 -1.78
C ALA A 220 -15.07 -1.61 -2.71
N GLU A 221 -14.66 -2.85 -2.97
CA GLU A 221 -15.43 -3.85 -3.71
C GLU A 221 -16.02 -3.28 -5.02
N GLN A 222 -15.15 -2.87 -5.94
CA GLN A 222 -15.45 -2.22 -7.23
C GLN A 222 -15.81 -0.73 -7.17
N ASN A 223 -15.82 -0.11 -5.98
CA ASN A 223 -16.07 1.32 -5.82
C ASN A 223 -14.77 2.16 -5.71
N ASP A 224 -13.60 1.53 -5.85
CA ASP A 224 -12.26 2.10 -5.66
C ASP A 224 -12.03 3.37 -6.49
N ALA A 225 -12.44 3.34 -7.76
CA ALA A 225 -12.34 4.49 -8.65
C ALA A 225 -13.13 5.70 -8.13
N LEU A 226 -14.34 5.48 -7.60
CA LEU A 226 -15.15 6.57 -7.04
C LEU A 226 -14.59 7.05 -5.69
N VAL A 227 -13.99 6.18 -4.88
CA VAL A 227 -13.25 6.60 -3.68
C VAL A 227 -12.10 7.54 -4.05
N LEU A 228 -11.34 7.21 -5.11
CA LEU A 228 -10.24 8.05 -5.61
C LEU A 228 -10.73 9.40 -6.11
N GLU A 229 -11.87 9.46 -6.82
CA GLU A 229 -12.51 10.73 -7.20
C GLU A 229 -12.91 11.56 -5.97
N GLY A 230 -13.45 10.91 -4.92
CA GLY A 230 -13.79 11.57 -3.65
C GLY A 230 -12.60 12.02 -2.81
N GLY A 231 -11.38 11.56 -3.12
CA GLY A 231 -10.12 11.98 -2.51
C GLY A 231 -9.21 12.75 -3.46
N TRP A 232 -9.75 13.25 -4.57
CA TRP A 232 -8.91 13.79 -5.65
C TRP A 232 -8.13 15.03 -5.21
N ARG A 233 -8.68 15.90 -4.35
CA ARG A 233 -7.92 17.06 -3.86
C ARG A 233 -6.79 16.64 -2.94
N LEU A 234 -6.97 15.64 -2.09
CA LEU A 234 -5.88 15.09 -1.27
C LEU A 234 -4.73 14.57 -2.13
N LEU A 235 -5.04 13.78 -3.17
CA LEU A 235 -4.05 13.22 -4.10
C LEU A 235 -3.35 14.31 -4.91
N ARG A 236 -4.12 15.21 -5.54
CA ARG A 236 -3.57 16.30 -6.37
C ARG A 236 -2.68 17.25 -5.58
N ASN A 237 -3.01 17.50 -4.31
CA ASN A 237 -2.19 18.32 -3.40
C ASN A 237 -1.09 17.52 -2.70
N ARG A 238 -0.79 16.29 -3.16
CA ARG A 238 0.29 15.44 -2.66
C ARG A 238 0.22 15.17 -1.16
N MET A 239 -0.99 15.16 -0.60
CA MET A 239 -1.22 14.89 0.82
C MET A 239 -1.19 13.40 1.14
N VAL A 240 -1.17 12.52 0.13
CA VAL A 240 -1.07 11.06 0.28
C VAL A 240 0.32 10.61 -0.17
N LYS A 241 1.10 9.99 0.70
CA LYS A 241 2.44 9.50 0.33
C LYS A 241 2.36 8.20 -0.47
N PHE A 242 1.75 7.17 0.12
CA PHE A 242 1.48 5.89 -0.52
C PHE A 242 -0.02 5.67 -0.70
N LEU A 243 -0.38 5.11 -1.83
CA LEU A 243 -1.73 4.71 -2.17
C LEU A 243 -1.71 3.22 -2.52
N ILE A 244 -2.56 2.41 -1.90
CA ILE A 244 -2.84 1.04 -2.29
C ILE A 244 -4.31 0.96 -2.68
N PHE A 245 -4.64 0.41 -3.84
CA PHE A 245 -6.02 0.14 -4.20
C PHE A 245 -6.16 -1.15 -4.99
N GLU A 246 -7.37 -1.69 -5.02
CA GLU A 246 -7.68 -2.89 -5.78
C GLU A 246 -8.14 -2.52 -7.20
N THR A 247 -7.58 -3.20 -8.21
CA THR A 247 -8.05 -3.10 -9.58
C THR A 247 -9.09 -4.18 -9.89
N TRP A 248 -10.13 -3.76 -10.59
CA TRP A 248 -11.15 -4.61 -11.17
C TRP A 248 -11.11 -4.48 -12.70
N LEU A 249 -11.13 -5.61 -13.42
CA LEU A 249 -11.05 -5.60 -14.88
C LEU A 249 -12.20 -4.89 -15.59
N LYS A 250 -13.39 -4.96 -15.00
CA LYS A 250 -14.57 -4.32 -15.58
C LYS A 250 -14.48 -2.82 -15.31
N THR A 251 -14.81 -2.04 -16.34
CA THR A 251 -14.94 -0.58 -16.21
C THR A 251 -16.02 -0.30 -15.17
N ALA A 252 -15.60 0.17 -13.98
CA ALA A 252 -16.52 0.57 -12.93
C ALA A 252 -16.91 2.03 -13.19
N HIS A 253 -18.21 2.31 -13.33
CA HIS A 253 -18.74 3.67 -13.51
C HIS A 253 -18.16 4.44 -14.71
N GLY A 254 -17.84 3.77 -15.81
CA GLY A 254 -17.23 4.40 -16.98
C GLY A 254 -15.75 4.75 -16.79
N ILE A 255 -15.15 4.42 -15.65
CA ILE A 255 -13.73 4.64 -15.36
C ILE A 255 -12.98 3.33 -15.58
N SER A 256 -12.11 3.30 -16.58
CA SER A 256 -11.26 2.14 -16.84
C SER A 256 -10.04 2.14 -15.91
N PHE A 257 -9.50 0.96 -15.60
CA PHE A 257 -8.26 0.84 -14.82
C PHE A 257 -7.10 1.65 -15.45
N GLN A 258 -6.95 1.57 -16.78
CA GLN A 258 -5.98 2.37 -17.53
C GLN A 258 -6.20 3.87 -17.35
N GLY A 259 -7.47 4.32 -17.43
CA GLY A 259 -7.83 5.72 -17.23
C GLY A 259 -7.50 6.21 -15.82
N MET A 260 -7.73 5.38 -14.81
CA MET A 260 -7.37 5.69 -13.42
C MET A 260 -5.87 5.83 -13.23
N VAL A 261 -5.07 4.87 -13.73
CA VAL A 261 -3.60 4.94 -13.67
C VAL A 261 -3.07 6.16 -14.43
N ALA A 262 -3.60 6.43 -15.62
CA ALA A 262 -3.22 7.61 -16.41
C ALA A 262 -3.56 8.92 -15.67
N LYS A 263 -4.71 8.97 -15.00
CA LYS A 263 -5.12 10.12 -14.19
C LYS A 263 -4.20 10.32 -12.99
N LEU A 264 -3.87 9.27 -12.23
CA LEU A 264 -2.87 9.34 -11.14
C LEU A 264 -1.49 9.78 -11.66
N HIS A 265 -1.06 9.27 -12.81
CA HIS A 265 0.18 9.69 -13.44
C HIS A 265 0.21 11.17 -13.80
N SER A 266 -0.92 11.74 -14.26
CA SER A 266 -1.03 13.17 -14.58
C SER A 266 -0.75 14.11 -13.39
N ILE A 267 -0.94 13.63 -12.15
CA ILE A 267 -0.63 14.34 -10.91
C ILE A 267 0.66 13.83 -10.24
N ARG A 268 1.55 13.21 -11.03
CA ARG A 268 2.88 12.73 -10.63
C ARG A 268 2.83 11.58 -9.61
N TYR A 269 1.88 10.64 -9.75
CA TYR A 269 1.97 9.34 -9.08
C TYR A 269 2.48 8.26 -10.05
N LEU A 270 3.41 7.44 -9.56
CA LEU A 270 3.88 6.24 -10.25
C LEU A 270 3.23 5.03 -9.60
N CYS A 271 2.57 4.22 -10.42
CA CYS A 271 1.79 3.08 -9.98
C CYS A 271 2.41 1.77 -10.48
N PHE A 272 2.26 0.75 -9.65
CA PHE A 272 2.81 -0.57 -9.85
C PHE A 272 1.78 -1.63 -9.50
N LEU A 273 1.61 -2.59 -10.38
CA LEU A 273 0.89 -3.80 -10.06
C LEU A 273 1.72 -4.62 -9.08
N VAL A 274 1.09 -5.05 -8.01
CA VAL A 274 1.71 -5.87 -6.99
C VAL A 274 1.57 -7.33 -7.41
N THR A 275 2.69 -8.01 -7.64
CA THR A 275 2.72 -9.44 -7.96
C THR A 275 3.47 -10.19 -6.87
N LYS A 276 3.42 -11.51 -6.84
CA LYS A 276 4.13 -12.31 -5.82
C LYS A 276 5.65 -12.05 -5.76
N VAL A 277 6.26 -11.63 -6.87
CA VAL A 277 7.72 -11.59 -7.02
C VAL A 277 8.28 -10.22 -7.37
N THR A 278 7.45 -9.29 -7.86
CA THR A 278 7.90 -7.96 -8.25
C THR A 278 6.77 -6.94 -8.33
N LEU A 279 7.14 -5.66 -8.32
CA LEU A 279 6.27 -4.55 -8.67
C LEU A 279 6.39 -4.31 -10.17
N VAL A 280 5.29 -4.49 -10.91
CA VAL A 280 5.25 -4.30 -12.36
C VAL A 280 4.78 -2.87 -12.65
N PRO A 281 5.59 -2.04 -13.32
CA PRO A 281 5.22 -0.65 -13.62
C PRO A 281 3.95 -0.55 -14.48
N LEU A 282 3.05 0.37 -14.11
CA LEU A 282 1.79 0.63 -14.82
C LEU A 282 1.72 2.03 -15.45
N SER A 283 2.52 2.98 -14.98
CA SER A 283 2.43 4.38 -15.40
C SER A 283 3.07 4.65 -16.77
N SER A 284 2.53 5.63 -17.50
CA SER A 284 3.07 6.10 -18.77
C SER A 284 3.17 5.00 -19.85
N SER A 285 4.28 4.95 -20.58
CA SER A 285 4.58 3.99 -21.65
C SER A 285 4.73 2.54 -21.17
N TRP A 286 4.73 2.29 -19.86
CA TRP A 286 4.85 0.94 -19.30
C TRP A 286 3.53 0.18 -19.27
N TRP A 287 2.41 0.87 -19.47
CA TRP A 287 1.11 0.22 -19.57
C TRP A 287 1.08 -0.78 -20.73
N GLN A 288 0.68 -2.02 -20.43
CA GLN A 288 0.46 -3.06 -21.44
C GLN A 288 -1.02 -3.43 -21.52
N PRO A 289 -1.61 -3.56 -22.73
CA PRO A 289 -3.00 -3.99 -22.89
C PRO A 289 -3.34 -5.30 -22.17
N GLN A 290 -2.37 -6.20 -22.02
CA GLN A 290 -2.48 -7.49 -21.32
C GLN A 290 -2.84 -7.34 -19.84
N TYR A 291 -2.54 -6.19 -19.22
CA TYR A 291 -2.94 -5.93 -17.83
C TYR A 291 -4.47 -5.90 -17.65
N LYS A 292 -5.23 -5.70 -18.74
CA LYS A 292 -6.70 -5.81 -18.75
C LYS A 292 -7.21 -7.26 -18.62
N ALA A 293 -6.34 -8.25 -18.66
CA ALA A 293 -6.69 -9.65 -18.44
C ALA A 293 -6.35 -10.14 -17.02
N LEU A 294 -5.63 -9.33 -16.23
CA LEU A 294 -5.24 -9.66 -14.87
C LEU A 294 -6.41 -9.38 -13.93
N GLY A 295 -7.10 -10.44 -13.47
CA GLY A 295 -8.34 -10.39 -12.69
C GLY A 295 -8.43 -9.30 -11.60
N VAL A 296 -8.37 -9.71 -10.35
CA VAL A 296 -8.37 -8.78 -9.22
C VAL A 296 -6.94 -8.72 -8.69
N SER A 297 -6.41 -7.53 -8.47
CA SER A 297 -5.02 -7.35 -8.04
C SER A 297 -4.83 -6.03 -7.30
N ASN A 298 -3.82 -5.98 -6.45
CA ASN A 298 -3.46 -4.78 -5.72
C ASN A 298 -2.51 -3.91 -6.55
N VAL A 299 -2.68 -2.59 -6.43
CA VAL A 299 -1.84 -1.58 -7.06
C VAL A 299 -1.24 -0.71 -5.98
N LEU A 300 0.08 -0.60 -5.97
CA LEU A 300 0.81 0.35 -5.15
C LEU A 300 1.16 1.58 -5.98
N CYS A 301 0.84 2.77 -5.48
CA CYS A 301 1.30 4.02 -6.06
C CYS A 301 2.02 4.87 -5.02
N GLY A 302 2.96 5.70 -5.48
CA GLY A 302 3.57 6.76 -4.70
C GLY A 302 3.94 7.95 -5.57
N GLN A 303 4.41 9.03 -4.97
CA GLN A 303 4.76 10.24 -5.70
C GLN A 303 6.05 10.02 -6.53
N SER A 304 6.05 10.49 -7.78
CA SER A 304 7.25 10.54 -8.63
C SER A 304 8.31 11.41 -7.96
N GLY A 305 9.56 10.95 -8.00
CA GLY A 305 10.66 11.59 -7.29
C GLY A 305 10.63 11.42 -5.76
N ASP A 306 9.83 10.50 -5.23
CA ASP A 306 9.90 10.15 -3.80
C ASP A 306 10.94 9.03 -3.58
N ARG A 307 11.97 9.32 -2.78
CA ARG A 307 13.00 8.34 -2.41
C ARG A 307 12.41 7.13 -1.71
N ASP A 308 11.38 7.31 -0.89
CA ASP A 308 10.74 6.21 -0.17
C ASP A 308 10.04 5.23 -1.11
N LEU A 309 9.49 5.73 -2.23
CA LEU A 309 8.91 4.88 -3.28
C LEU A 309 9.99 4.10 -4.03
N PHE A 310 11.11 4.75 -4.36
CA PHE A 310 12.27 4.09 -4.95
C PHE A 310 12.77 2.95 -4.06
N ASP A 311 12.97 3.23 -2.77
CA ASP A 311 13.45 2.24 -1.81
C ASP A 311 12.46 1.07 -1.68
N ALA A 312 11.15 1.35 -1.59
CA ALA A 312 10.12 0.30 -1.58
C ALA A 312 10.13 -0.56 -2.85
N TYR A 313 10.37 0.04 -4.02
CA TYR A 313 10.42 -0.65 -5.30
C TYR A 313 11.63 -1.58 -5.42
N ILE A 314 12.81 -1.10 -5.06
CA ILE A 314 14.04 -1.90 -5.02
C ILE A 314 13.95 -3.01 -3.97
N ALA A 315 13.35 -2.72 -2.81
CA ALA A 315 13.16 -3.70 -1.75
C ALA A 315 12.32 -4.90 -2.19
N TYR A 316 11.32 -4.64 -3.04
CA TYR A 316 10.35 -5.66 -3.44
C TYR A 316 10.87 -6.53 -4.58
N GLY A 317 11.51 -5.94 -5.59
CA GLY A 317 11.96 -6.67 -6.77
C GLY A 317 13.47 -6.93 -6.74
N THR A 318 13.85 -8.20 -6.77
CA THR A 318 15.25 -8.64 -6.72
C THR A 318 15.87 -8.90 -8.09
N ASN A 319 15.13 -8.67 -9.19
CA ASN A 319 15.60 -8.99 -10.54
C ASN A 319 16.19 -7.76 -11.27
N ASN A 320 17.05 -8.03 -12.26
CA ASN A 320 17.75 -6.99 -13.02
C ASN A 320 16.82 -6.04 -13.78
N PHE A 321 15.63 -6.50 -14.21
CA PHE A 321 14.66 -5.65 -14.90
C PHE A 321 14.05 -4.61 -13.96
N THR A 322 13.73 -5.00 -12.73
CA THR A 322 13.30 -4.08 -11.68
C THR A 322 14.38 -3.03 -11.44
N LEU A 323 15.64 -3.45 -11.24
CA LEU A 323 16.73 -2.49 -11.02
C LEU A 323 16.88 -1.51 -12.19
N PHE A 324 16.84 -1.99 -13.43
CA PHE A 324 16.93 -1.12 -14.61
C PHE A 324 15.80 -0.09 -14.67
N TYR A 325 14.56 -0.50 -14.41
CA TYR A 325 13.42 0.43 -14.34
C TYR A 325 13.64 1.49 -13.27
N ALA A 326 14.04 1.07 -12.07
CA ALA A 326 14.27 1.97 -10.94
C ALA A 326 15.30 3.05 -11.28
N LEU A 327 16.42 2.64 -11.87
CA LEU A 327 17.51 3.56 -12.22
C LEU A 327 17.14 4.51 -13.35
N SER A 328 16.41 4.05 -14.37
CA SER A 328 16.10 4.86 -15.56
C SER A 328 14.89 5.78 -15.38
N ASN A 329 13.84 5.32 -14.67
CA ASN A 329 12.55 6.01 -14.62
C ASN A 329 12.24 6.61 -13.24
N LEU A 330 12.72 6.02 -12.14
CA LEU A 330 12.48 6.56 -10.79
C LEU A 330 13.55 7.57 -10.36
N LEU A 331 14.83 7.28 -10.64
CA LEU A 331 15.93 8.22 -10.35
C LEU A 331 16.00 9.38 -11.35
N GLY A 332 15.67 9.16 -12.63
CA GLY A 332 15.67 10.23 -13.63
C GLY A 332 14.75 11.40 -13.24
N ASP A 333 13.62 11.10 -12.59
CA ASP A 333 12.70 12.11 -12.05
C ASP A 333 13.26 12.81 -10.79
N LEU A 334 14.11 12.15 -10.00
CA LEU A 334 14.73 12.73 -8.79
C LEU A 334 15.70 13.87 -9.13
N ASP A 335 16.49 13.72 -10.20
CA ASP A 335 17.45 14.74 -10.62
C ASP A 335 16.77 15.98 -11.23
N PHE A 336 15.60 15.81 -11.85
CA PHE A 336 14.75 16.92 -12.29
C PHE A 336 14.25 17.77 -11.11
N VAL A 337 13.87 17.14 -10.00
CA VAL A 337 13.42 17.86 -8.80
C VAL A 337 14.57 18.70 -8.20
N ARG A 338 15.78 18.14 -8.10
CA ARG A 338 16.96 18.86 -7.59
C ARG A 338 17.31 20.11 -8.39
N THR A 339 17.24 20.03 -9.71
CA THR A 339 17.55 21.16 -10.59
C THR A 339 16.47 22.25 -10.56
N SER A 340 15.20 21.88 -10.31
CA SER A 340 14.09 22.84 -10.18
C SER A 340 14.04 23.59 -8.85
N LEU A 341 14.43 22.95 -7.73
CA LEU A 341 14.43 23.57 -6.40
C LEU A 341 15.69 24.41 -6.10
N GLY A 342 16.78 24.22 -6.86
CA GLY A 342 18.00 25.02 -6.74
C GLY A 342 17.96 26.37 -7.47
N ARG A 343 16.80 26.77 -8.03
CA ARG A 343 16.61 28.03 -8.79
C ARG A 343 15.54 28.98 -8.24
N SER A 344 14.92 28.63 -7.12
CA SER A 344 14.11 29.57 -6.30
C SER A 344 14.94 30.16 -5.18
#